data_AF-A0A6J4UX30-F1
#
_entry.id   AF-A0A6J4UX30-F1
#
_cell.length_a   1.000
_cell.length_b   1.000
_cell.length_c   1.000
_cell.angle_alpha   90.00
_cell.angle_beta   90.00
_cell.angle_gamma   90.00
#
_symmetry.space_group_name_H-M   'P 1'
#
loop_
_entity.id
_entity.type
_entity.pdbx_description
1 polymer ?
#
loop_
_entity_poly.entity_id
_entity_poly.type
_entity_poly.pdbx_seq_one_letter_code
_entity_poly.pdbx_strand_id
1 'polypeptide(L)'
;MSDMPTPTKSDQVDQVHAEAQEVAEESNQGSVLAFIEIPRGSRNKYEYDEERGVFHLDRVLYSSVHYPTDYGFIPDTLAEDGDHLDILVLVQEPTFPGCMIEARPLGGLDMADEKGPDFKVLAVPVGDPRFSHYHSLEEVGDHWLKEIETFFATYKLLEPKQTDVLGWHTEEKAREVIAQCRERYHERHPIAREM
;
A
#
# COMPACT_ATOMS: atom_id res chain seq x y z
N MET A 1 48.25 5.59 -31.20
CA MET A 1 46.89 5.17 -30.78
C MET A 1 47.00 4.90 -29.29
N SER A 2 46.51 5.80 -28.45
CA SER A 2 46.56 5.62 -26.99
C SER A 2 45.45 4.64 -26.60
N ASP A 3 45.84 3.48 -26.09
CA ASP A 3 44.90 2.52 -25.51
C ASP A 3 44.22 3.18 -24.31
N MET A 4 42.90 3.35 -24.42
CA MET A 4 42.07 3.73 -23.28
C MET A 4 42.04 2.54 -22.31
N PRO A 5 42.32 2.73 -21.02
CA PRO A 5 42.28 1.64 -20.06
C PRO A 5 40.87 1.05 -19.99
N THR A 6 40.78 -0.28 -20.06
CA THR A 6 39.52 -1.02 -19.92
C THR A 6 39.00 -0.89 -18.48
N PRO A 7 37.69 -0.65 -18.27
CA PRO A 7 37.13 -0.49 -16.93
C PRO A 7 37.43 -1.71 -16.05
N THR A 8 37.79 -1.46 -14.79
CA THR A 8 38.03 -2.52 -13.82
C THR A 8 36.71 -3.13 -13.32
N LYS A 9 36.79 -4.28 -12.66
CA LYS A 9 35.60 -4.92 -12.06
C LYS A 9 34.94 -4.04 -10.98
N SER A 10 35.67 -3.19 -10.27
CA SER A 10 35.05 -2.25 -9.32
C SER A 10 34.33 -1.14 -10.06
N ASP A 11 34.92 -0.59 -11.12
CA ASP A 11 34.30 0.47 -11.93
C ASP A 11 32.97 -0.02 -12.53
N GLN A 12 32.90 -1.29 -12.93
CA GLN A 12 31.66 -1.91 -13.40
C GLN A 12 30.62 -2.04 -12.28
N VAL A 13 31.01 -2.47 -11.07
CA VAL A 13 30.10 -2.65 -9.91
C VAL A 13 29.54 -1.31 -9.42
N ASP A 14 30.40 -0.30 -9.34
CA ASP A 14 30.00 1.05 -8.92
C ASP A 14 29.04 1.69 -9.94
N GLN A 15 29.25 1.42 -11.24
CA GLN A 15 28.32 1.84 -12.29
C GLN A 15 26.95 1.17 -12.17
N VAL A 16 26.88 -0.14 -11.89
CA VAL A 16 25.57 -0.81 -11.67
C VAL A 16 24.86 -0.28 -10.42
N HIS A 17 25.61 0.08 -9.38
CA HIS A 17 25.04 0.68 -8.18
C HIS A 17 24.48 2.08 -8.44
N ALA A 18 25.20 2.92 -9.18
CA ALA A 18 24.75 4.25 -9.55
C ALA A 18 23.51 4.20 -10.45
N GLU A 19 23.51 3.33 -11.47
CA GLU A 19 22.35 3.10 -12.35
C GLU A 19 21.15 2.55 -11.57
N ALA A 20 21.36 1.65 -10.60
CA ALA A 20 20.30 1.16 -9.72
C ALA A 20 19.75 2.23 -8.77
N GLN A 21 20.59 3.16 -8.30
CA GLN A 21 20.18 4.29 -7.47
C GLN A 21 19.40 5.33 -8.26
N GLU A 22 19.83 5.66 -9.48
CA GLU A 22 19.13 6.63 -10.34
C GLU A 22 17.75 6.10 -10.79
N VAL A 23 17.67 4.80 -11.15
CA VAL A 23 16.40 4.12 -11.41
C VAL A 23 15.53 4.08 -10.15
N ALA A 24 16.11 3.82 -8.98
CA ALA A 24 15.36 3.84 -7.71
C ALA A 24 14.79 5.23 -7.42
N GLU A 25 15.57 6.30 -7.58
CA GLU A 25 15.15 7.69 -7.32
C GLU A 25 14.08 8.18 -8.31
N GLU A 26 14.20 7.89 -9.61
CA GLU A 26 13.12 8.18 -10.58
C GLU A 26 11.87 7.37 -10.29
N SER A 27 12.02 6.10 -9.89
CA SER A 27 10.89 5.23 -9.54
C SER A 27 10.19 5.59 -8.22
N ASN A 28 10.79 6.50 -7.43
CA ASN A 28 10.30 6.96 -6.14
C ASN A 28 9.43 8.22 -6.22
N GLN A 29 9.37 8.88 -7.38
CA GLN A 29 8.44 10.00 -7.57
C GLN A 29 6.99 9.50 -7.45
N GLY A 30 6.33 9.88 -6.35
CA GLY A 30 4.95 9.51 -6.08
C GLY A 30 4.78 8.21 -5.27
N SER A 31 5.82 7.70 -4.60
CA SER A 31 5.64 6.68 -3.57
C SER A 31 4.90 7.26 -2.34
N VAL A 32 4.36 6.36 -1.53
CA VAL A 32 3.74 6.65 -0.23
C VAL A 32 4.29 5.71 0.83
N LEU A 33 4.21 6.13 2.09
CA LEU A 33 4.46 5.24 3.21
C LEU A 33 3.20 4.43 3.52
N ALA A 34 3.36 3.13 3.75
CA ALA A 34 2.33 2.21 4.19
C ALA A 34 2.71 1.64 5.55
N PHE A 35 1.92 1.92 6.57
CA PHE A 35 2.08 1.37 7.91
C PHE A 35 1.26 0.08 8.02
N ILE A 36 1.94 -1.07 8.09
CA ILE A 36 1.29 -2.38 7.98
C ILE A 36 0.66 -2.79 9.31
N GLU A 37 -0.61 -3.16 9.27
CA GLU A 37 -1.33 -3.72 10.42
C GLU A 37 -1.45 -5.25 10.31
N ILE A 38 -1.71 -5.75 9.11
CA ILE A 38 -2.06 -7.15 8.88
C ILE A 38 -1.14 -7.73 7.80
N PRO A 39 -0.21 -8.62 8.16
CA PRO A 39 0.63 -9.29 7.18
C PRO A 39 -0.17 -10.24 6.28
N ARG A 40 0.30 -10.40 5.04
CA ARG A 40 -0.20 -11.36 4.07
C ARG A 40 -0.32 -12.75 4.68
N GLY A 41 -1.44 -13.41 4.41
CA GLY A 41 -1.73 -14.73 4.94
C GLY A 41 -2.20 -14.74 6.40
N SER A 42 -2.36 -13.58 7.05
CA SER A 42 -2.96 -13.52 8.38
C SER A 42 -4.49 -13.68 8.31
N ARG A 43 -5.03 -14.42 9.28
CA ARG A 43 -6.47 -14.44 9.61
C ARG A 43 -6.80 -13.53 10.81
N ASN A 44 -5.78 -13.07 11.52
CA ASN A 44 -5.93 -12.08 12.58
C ASN A 44 -6.03 -10.70 11.95
N LYS A 45 -7.12 -10.00 12.24
CA LYS A 45 -7.27 -8.58 11.95
C LYS A 45 -6.74 -7.80 13.14
N TYR A 46 -5.50 -7.33 13.03
CA TYR A 46 -4.93 -6.38 13.96
C TYR A 46 -5.37 -4.97 13.58
N GLU A 47 -5.39 -4.08 14.56
CA GLU A 47 -5.58 -2.65 14.38
C GLU A 47 -4.59 -1.91 15.29
N TYR A 48 -4.03 -0.83 14.77
CA TYR A 48 -3.20 0.09 15.54
C TYR A 48 -4.07 1.09 16.28
N ASP A 49 -3.94 1.13 17.61
CA ASP A 49 -4.58 2.14 18.45
C ASP A 49 -3.63 3.34 18.58
N GLU A 50 -3.92 4.41 17.84
CA GLU A 50 -3.09 5.63 17.84
C GLU A 50 -3.04 6.33 19.21
N GLU A 51 -4.14 6.34 19.96
CA GLU A 51 -4.19 6.98 21.28
C GLU A 51 -3.28 6.27 22.29
N ARG A 52 -3.24 4.93 22.22
CA ARG A 52 -2.46 4.09 23.14
C ARG A 52 -1.07 3.77 22.62
N GLY A 53 -0.83 3.94 21.33
CA GLY A 53 0.42 3.58 20.65
C GLY A 53 0.70 2.08 20.64
N VAL A 54 -0.34 1.24 20.54
CA VAL A 54 -0.21 -0.22 20.58
C VAL A 54 -1.06 -0.90 19.51
N PHE A 55 -0.58 -2.05 19.04
CA PHE A 55 -1.42 -2.97 18.27
C PHE A 55 -2.33 -3.76 19.20
N HIS A 56 -3.57 -3.94 18.78
CA HIS A 56 -4.49 -4.86 19.41
C HIS A 56 -5.12 -5.79 18.36
N LEU A 57 -5.57 -6.94 18.81
CA LEU A 57 -6.35 -7.85 17.99
C LEU A 57 -7.81 -7.39 18.03
N ASP A 58 -8.30 -6.77 16.96
CA ASP A 58 -9.74 -6.45 16.80
C ASP A 58 -10.54 -7.76 16.77
N ARG A 59 -10.19 -8.65 15.83
CA ARG A 59 -10.79 -9.99 15.74
C ARG A 59 -9.97 -10.97 14.92
N VAL A 60 -10.31 -12.24 15.04
CA VAL A 60 -9.97 -13.26 14.02
C VAL A 60 -11.09 -13.26 12.99
N LEU A 61 -10.79 -13.27 11.69
CA LEU A 61 -11.83 -13.30 10.65
C LEU A 61 -12.76 -14.51 10.84
N TYR A 62 -14.07 -14.27 10.76
CA TYR A 62 -15.08 -15.30 11.05
C TYR A 62 -15.09 -16.34 9.93
N SER A 63 -14.96 -15.88 8.68
CA SER A 63 -14.74 -16.70 7.50
C SER A 63 -13.35 -17.36 7.50
N SER A 64 -13.23 -18.52 6.86
CA SER A 64 -11.94 -19.23 6.70
C SER A 64 -11.10 -18.65 5.55
N VAL A 65 -10.88 -17.33 5.57
CA VAL A 65 -10.10 -16.58 4.58
C VAL A 65 -8.92 -15.87 5.27
N HIS A 66 -7.93 -15.47 4.49
CA HIS A 66 -6.71 -14.80 4.97
C HIS A 66 -6.43 -13.61 4.05
N TYR A 67 -5.83 -12.56 4.58
CA TYR A 67 -5.50 -11.37 3.79
C TYR A 67 -4.55 -11.74 2.62
N PRO A 68 -4.89 -11.40 1.36
CA PRO A 68 -4.09 -11.82 0.19
C PRO A 68 -2.80 -10.99 0.02
N THR A 69 -2.74 -9.83 0.66
CA THR A 69 -1.62 -8.88 0.63
C THR A 69 -1.23 -8.47 2.05
N ASP A 70 -0.11 -7.78 2.20
CA ASP A 70 0.04 -6.96 3.40
C ASP A 70 -1.02 -5.84 3.34
N TYR A 71 -1.60 -5.53 4.48
CA TYR A 71 -2.68 -4.55 4.62
C TYR A 71 -2.33 -3.59 5.76
N GLY A 72 -2.61 -2.31 5.54
CA GLY A 72 -2.50 -1.28 6.55
C GLY A 72 -3.05 0.03 6.03
N PHE A 73 -2.45 1.13 6.44
CA PHE A 73 -2.93 2.47 6.07
C PHE A 73 -1.78 3.40 5.67
N ILE A 74 -2.12 4.49 4.98
CA ILE A 74 -1.19 5.56 4.62
C ILE A 74 -1.20 6.60 5.74
N PRO A 75 -0.08 6.83 6.46
CA PRO A 75 -0.03 7.86 7.49
C PRO A 75 -0.34 9.26 6.93
N ASP A 76 -0.81 10.15 7.81
CA ASP A 76 -1.18 11.53 7.48
C ASP A 76 -2.26 11.66 6.40
N THR A 77 -3.20 10.72 6.37
CA THR A 77 -4.40 10.75 5.51
C THR A 77 -5.67 10.69 6.35
N LEU A 78 -6.77 11.22 5.84
CA LEU A 78 -8.08 11.12 6.49
C LEU A 78 -9.16 10.80 5.45
N ALA A 79 -9.68 9.57 5.51
CA ALA A 79 -10.79 9.10 4.70
C ALA A 79 -12.14 9.65 5.22
N GLU A 80 -13.22 9.38 4.48
CA GLU A 80 -14.55 9.93 4.78
C GLU A 80 -15.23 9.28 5.99
N ASP A 81 -14.83 8.05 6.31
CA ASP A 81 -15.24 7.33 7.51
C ASP A 81 -14.51 7.81 8.79
N GLY A 82 -13.51 8.66 8.63
CA GLY A 82 -12.74 9.27 9.71
C GLY A 82 -11.47 8.51 10.08
N ASP A 83 -11.16 7.41 9.40
CA ASP A 83 -9.95 6.61 9.60
C ASP A 83 -8.86 7.03 8.59
N HIS A 84 -7.64 6.51 8.72
CA HIS A 84 -6.61 6.66 7.69
C HIS A 84 -7.01 5.93 6.40
N LEU A 85 -6.49 6.38 5.26
CA LEU A 85 -6.73 5.73 3.97
C LEU A 85 -6.04 4.37 3.91
N ASP A 86 -6.82 3.33 3.66
CA ASP A 86 -6.36 1.95 3.54
C ASP A 86 -5.42 1.73 2.34
N ILE A 87 -4.44 0.85 2.53
CA ILE A 87 -3.50 0.41 1.50
C ILE A 87 -3.20 -1.10 1.58
N LEU A 88 -3.19 -1.71 0.40
CA LEU A 88 -2.82 -3.09 0.12
C LEU A 88 -1.45 -3.10 -0.54
N VAL A 89 -0.49 -3.81 0.02
CA VAL A 89 0.86 -3.91 -0.54
C VAL A 89 1.12 -5.34 -1.00
N LEU A 90 1.30 -5.51 -2.32
CA LEU A 90 1.70 -6.79 -2.90
C LEU A 90 3.14 -7.10 -2.49
N VAL A 91 3.32 -8.10 -1.62
CA VAL A 91 4.62 -8.56 -1.14
C VAL A 91 4.81 -10.03 -1.46
N GLN A 92 6.04 -10.44 -1.77
CA GLN A 92 6.34 -11.87 -1.92
C GLN A 92 6.36 -12.58 -0.56
N GLU A 93 7.06 -12.00 0.40
CA GLU A 93 7.15 -12.50 1.77
C GLU A 93 6.37 -11.56 2.69
N PRO A 94 5.52 -12.07 3.60
CA PRO A 94 4.77 -11.24 4.53
C PRO A 94 5.71 -10.47 5.45
N THR A 95 5.34 -9.23 5.80
CA THR A 95 6.07 -8.45 6.80
C THR A 95 5.59 -8.78 8.23
N PHE A 96 5.39 -7.76 9.07
CA PHE A 96 4.92 -7.87 10.45
C PHE A 96 4.11 -6.62 10.83
N PRO A 97 3.18 -6.71 11.80
CA PRO A 97 2.44 -5.53 12.27
C PRO A 97 3.39 -4.45 12.81
N GLY A 98 3.26 -3.23 12.30
CA GLY A 98 4.12 -2.08 12.59
C GLY A 98 5.29 -1.92 11.62
N CYS A 99 5.42 -2.77 10.60
CA CYS A 99 6.38 -2.56 9.54
C CYS A 99 5.97 -1.35 8.69
N MET A 100 6.94 -0.49 8.35
CA MET A 100 6.73 0.60 7.40
C MET A 100 7.29 0.18 6.04
N ILE A 101 6.47 0.31 4.99
CA ILE A 101 6.88 0.04 3.61
C ILE A 101 6.78 1.32 2.80
N GLU A 102 7.83 1.65 2.06
CA GLU A 102 7.73 2.62 0.96
C GLU A 102 7.12 1.93 -0.26
N ALA A 103 5.94 2.37 -0.67
CA ALA A 103 5.10 1.69 -1.63
C ALA A 103 4.67 2.61 -2.77
N ARG A 104 4.67 2.09 -4.00
CA ARG A 104 4.19 2.80 -5.20
C ARG A 104 2.73 2.42 -5.46
N PRO A 105 1.78 3.36 -5.41
CA PRO A 105 0.39 3.11 -5.81
C PRO A 105 0.30 2.69 -7.29
N LEU A 106 -0.56 1.71 -7.57
CA LEU A 106 -0.87 1.21 -8.92
C LEU A 106 -2.31 1.51 -9.35
N GLY A 107 -3.19 1.75 -8.37
CA GLY A 107 -4.62 1.95 -8.55
C GLY A 107 -5.34 1.79 -7.21
N GLY A 108 -6.66 1.59 -7.25
CA GLY A 108 -7.41 1.33 -6.03
C GLY A 108 -8.72 0.59 -6.25
N LEU A 109 -9.16 -0.10 -5.20
CA LEU A 109 -10.43 -0.81 -5.14
C LEU A 109 -11.45 0.10 -4.46
N ASP A 110 -12.49 0.46 -5.20
CA ASP A 110 -13.62 1.22 -4.68
C ASP A 110 -14.63 0.28 -4.07
N MET A 111 -14.99 0.59 -2.82
CA MET A 111 -15.90 -0.20 -2.02
C MET A 111 -16.77 0.72 -1.17
N ALA A 112 -17.87 0.16 -0.69
CA ALA A 112 -18.67 0.75 0.36
C ALA A 112 -18.98 -0.27 1.45
N ASP A 113 -19.05 0.20 2.70
CA ASP A 113 -19.58 -0.57 3.81
C ASP A 113 -20.58 0.27 4.65
N GLU A 114 -20.98 -0.24 5.81
CA GLU A 114 -21.96 0.42 6.68
C GLU A 114 -21.53 1.83 7.16
N LYS A 115 -20.23 2.16 7.13
CA LYS A 115 -19.70 3.47 7.49
C LYS A 115 -19.64 4.45 6.31
N GLY A 116 -19.76 3.97 5.06
CA GLY A 116 -19.68 4.79 3.86
C GLY A 116 -18.64 4.28 2.86
N PRO A 117 -18.04 5.18 2.05
CA PRO A 117 -16.98 4.83 1.10
C PRO A 117 -15.74 4.26 1.81
N ASP A 118 -15.19 3.17 1.28
CA ASP A 118 -14.09 2.38 1.85
C ASP A 118 -13.02 2.09 0.78
N PHE A 119 -12.44 3.16 0.22
CA PHE A 119 -11.48 3.06 -0.89
C PHE A 119 -10.14 2.47 -0.42
N LYS A 120 -9.63 1.46 -1.12
CA LYS A 120 -8.37 0.79 -0.78
C LYS A 120 -7.34 0.98 -1.87
N VAL A 121 -6.21 1.60 -1.56
CA VAL A 121 -5.10 1.75 -2.51
C VAL A 121 -4.42 0.40 -2.72
N LEU A 122 -4.15 0.00 -3.96
CA LEU A 122 -3.27 -1.13 -4.26
C LEU A 122 -1.89 -0.61 -4.64
N ALA A 123 -0.84 -1.17 -4.04
CA ALA A 123 0.53 -0.72 -4.21
C ALA A 123 1.53 -1.89 -4.22
N VAL A 124 2.76 -1.59 -4.61
CA VAL A 124 3.92 -2.49 -4.58
C VAL A 124 5.09 -1.85 -3.83
N PRO A 125 5.95 -2.62 -3.15
CA PRO A 125 7.13 -2.08 -2.48
C PRO A 125 8.14 -1.52 -3.49
N VAL A 126 8.68 -0.32 -3.22
CA VAL A 126 9.67 0.32 -4.10
C VAL A 126 11.01 -0.42 -4.08
N GLY A 127 11.43 -0.90 -2.91
CA GLY A 127 12.74 -1.53 -2.72
C GLY A 127 12.88 -2.97 -3.23
N ASP A 128 11.83 -3.54 -3.83
CA ASP A 128 11.83 -4.93 -4.28
C ASP A 128 11.87 -4.99 -5.82
N PRO A 129 13.00 -5.41 -6.42
CA PRO A 129 13.19 -5.38 -7.87
C PRO A 129 12.21 -6.29 -8.62
N ARG A 130 11.55 -7.23 -7.95
CA ARG A 130 10.51 -8.07 -8.59
C ARG A 130 9.28 -7.25 -9.00
N PHE A 131 9.05 -6.10 -8.37
CA PHE A 131 7.95 -5.19 -8.67
C PHE A 131 8.38 -3.93 -9.43
N SER A 132 9.63 -3.86 -9.91
CA SER A 132 10.16 -2.66 -10.55
C SER A 132 9.40 -2.23 -11.81
N HIS A 133 8.71 -3.16 -12.47
CA HIS A 133 7.95 -2.95 -13.70
C HIS A 133 6.44 -2.77 -13.45
N TYR A 134 6.00 -2.67 -12.20
CA TYR A 134 4.62 -2.44 -11.85
C TYR A 134 4.42 -0.93 -11.60
N HIS A 135 3.60 -0.34 -12.46
CA HIS A 135 3.22 1.07 -12.51
C HIS A 135 1.70 1.25 -12.68
N SER A 136 0.98 0.21 -13.12
CA SER A 136 -0.49 0.24 -13.21
C SER A 136 -1.14 -1.11 -12.87
N LEU A 137 -2.47 -1.12 -12.73
CA LEU A 137 -3.23 -2.35 -12.43
C LEU A 137 -3.13 -3.40 -13.55
N GLU A 138 -2.99 -2.97 -14.80
CA GLU A 138 -2.89 -3.87 -15.97
C GLU A 138 -1.64 -4.78 -15.89
N GLU A 139 -0.62 -4.37 -15.15
CA GLU A 139 0.63 -5.11 -14.95
C GLU A 139 0.56 -6.10 -13.78
N VAL A 140 -0.47 -6.01 -12.92
CA VAL A 140 -0.64 -6.86 -11.73
C VAL A 140 -1.06 -8.29 -12.08
N GLY A 141 -1.77 -8.44 -13.19
CA GLY A 141 -2.35 -9.70 -13.64
C GLY A 141 -3.75 -9.95 -13.04
N ASP A 142 -4.70 -10.32 -13.90
CA ASP A 142 -6.13 -10.37 -13.57
C ASP A 142 -6.49 -11.23 -12.36
N HIS A 143 -5.73 -12.30 -12.10
CA HIS A 143 -6.08 -13.23 -11.01
C HIS A 143 -5.83 -12.61 -9.63
N TRP A 144 -4.78 -11.81 -9.48
CA TRP A 144 -4.52 -11.06 -8.23
C TRP A 144 -5.66 -10.09 -7.92
N LEU A 145 -6.09 -9.32 -8.93
CA LEU A 145 -7.20 -8.37 -8.77
C LEU A 145 -8.50 -9.10 -8.37
N LYS A 146 -8.81 -10.22 -9.02
CA LYS A 146 -9.98 -11.05 -8.68
C LYS A 146 -9.89 -11.67 -7.29
N GLU A 147 -8.71 -12.11 -6.86
CA GLU A 147 -8.50 -12.67 -5.53
C GLU A 147 -8.73 -11.63 -4.44
N ILE A 148 -8.18 -10.42 -4.62
CA ILE A 148 -8.38 -9.28 -3.70
C ILE A 148 -9.86 -8.87 -3.63
N GLU A 149 -10.50 -8.71 -4.79
CA GLU A 149 -11.94 -8.38 -4.89
C GLU A 149 -12.79 -9.44 -4.18
N THR A 150 -12.52 -10.73 -4.44
CA THR A 150 -13.26 -11.84 -3.82
C THR A 150 -13.04 -11.88 -2.31
N PHE A 151 -11.82 -11.62 -1.83
CA PHE A 151 -11.53 -11.52 -0.40
C PHE A 151 -12.42 -10.45 0.24
N PHE A 152 -12.42 -9.23 -0.28
CA PHE A 152 -13.20 -8.13 0.30
C PHE A 152 -14.71 -8.32 0.16
N ALA A 153 -15.18 -8.98 -0.90
CA ALA A 153 -16.59 -9.34 -1.05
C ALA A 153 -17.06 -10.44 -0.08
N THR A 154 -16.16 -11.22 0.53
CA THR A 154 -16.53 -12.43 1.29
C THR A 154 -15.99 -12.51 2.72
N TYR A 155 -14.98 -11.71 3.10
CA TYR A 155 -14.34 -11.83 4.42
C TYR A 155 -15.28 -11.56 5.60
N LYS A 156 -16.26 -10.66 5.41
CA LYS A 156 -17.32 -10.32 6.37
C LYS A 156 -18.58 -11.19 6.21
N LEU A 157 -18.62 -12.21 5.34
CA LEU A 157 -19.84 -12.99 5.04
C LEU A 157 -20.47 -13.66 6.27
N LEU A 158 -19.64 -14.09 7.24
CA LEU A 158 -20.11 -14.69 8.50
C LEU A 158 -20.27 -13.66 9.63
N GLU A 159 -20.03 -12.38 9.36
CA GLU A 159 -20.29 -11.27 10.26
C GLU A 159 -21.68 -10.67 9.97
N PRO A 160 -22.33 -10.00 10.95
CA PRO A 160 -23.59 -9.30 10.72
C PRO A 160 -23.34 -7.93 10.02
N LYS A 161 -22.52 -7.92 8.96
CA LYS A 161 -22.08 -6.71 8.23
C LYS A 161 -22.18 -6.95 6.73
N GLN A 162 -22.35 -5.88 5.96
CA GLN A 162 -22.32 -5.92 4.49
C GLN A 162 -21.19 -5.07 3.92
N THR A 163 -20.72 -5.46 2.74
CA THR A 163 -19.70 -4.77 1.95
C THR A 163 -20.05 -4.90 0.48
N ASP A 164 -19.96 -3.81 -0.26
CA ASP A 164 -20.16 -3.76 -1.70
C ASP A 164 -18.84 -3.41 -2.39
N VAL A 165 -18.43 -4.22 -3.37
CA VAL A 165 -17.29 -3.90 -4.22
C VAL A 165 -17.78 -3.21 -5.48
N LEU A 166 -17.36 -1.97 -5.69
CA LEU A 166 -17.78 -1.12 -6.81
C LEU A 166 -16.86 -1.25 -8.03
N GLY A 167 -15.61 -1.66 -7.80
CA GLY A 167 -14.66 -2.05 -8.84
C GLY A 167 -13.30 -1.37 -8.72
N TRP A 168 -12.44 -1.65 -9.69
CA TRP A 168 -11.08 -1.13 -9.76
C TRP A 168 -11.01 0.23 -10.46
N HIS A 169 -10.17 1.12 -9.94
CA HIS A 169 -9.86 2.42 -10.52
C HIS A 169 -8.37 2.58 -10.78
N THR A 170 -8.04 3.48 -11.70
CA THR A 170 -6.67 3.70 -12.18
C THR A 170 -5.75 4.30 -11.12
N GLU A 171 -4.46 4.28 -11.43
CA GLU A 171 -3.40 4.92 -10.64
C GLU A 171 -3.70 6.40 -10.39
N GLU A 172 -4.16 7.15 -11.41
CA GLU A 172 -4.48 8.56 -11.28
C GLU A 172 -5.61 8.80 -10.28
N LYS A 173 -6.64 7.94 -10.29
CA LYS A 173 -7.74 8.05 -9.33
C LYS A 173 -7.26 7.76 -7.91
N ALA A 174 -6.42 6.75 -7.72
CA ALA A 174 -5.85 6.45 -6.41
C ALA A 174 -5.01 7.63 -5.88
N ARG A 175 -4.21 8.27 -6.73
CA ARG A 175 -3.44 9.47 -6.38
C ARG A 175 -4.33 10.65 -6.01
N GLU A 176 -5.42 10.86 -6.75
CA GLU A 176 -6.41 11.87 -6.43
C GLU A 176 -7.00 11.66 -5.02
N VAL A 177 -7.43 10.42 -4.72
CA VAL A 177 -7.99 10.06 -3.40
C VAL A 177 -6.97 10.25 -2.29
N ILE A 178 -5.72 9.82 -2.49
CA ILE A 178 -4.62 10.03 -1.52
C ILE A 178 -4.44 11.53 -1.25
N ALA A 179 -4.40 12.37 -2.29
CA ALA A 179 -4.23 13.81 -2.16
C ALA A 179 -5.39 14.45 -1.38
N GLN A 180 -6.63 14.07 -1.70
CA GLN A 180 -7.82 14.54 -0.98
C GLN A 180 -7.79 14.13 0.50
N CYS A 181 -7.37 12.90 0.81
CA CYS A 181 -7.28 12.44 2.19
C CYS A 181 -6.18 13.19 2.96
N ARG A 182 -5.04 13.50 2.33
CA ARG A 182 -3.97 14.32 2.94
C ARG A 182 -4.44 15.74 3.24
N GLU A 183 -5.16 16.36 2.29
CA GLU A 183 -5.75 17.68 2.48
C GLU A 183 -6.68 17.69 3.70
N ARG A 184 -7.64 16.75 3.76
CA ARG A 184 -8.54 16.60 4.92
C ARG A 184 -7.80 16.40 6.24
N TYR A 185 -6.75 15.57 6.22
CA TYR A 185 -5.94 15.33 7.42
C TYR A 185 -5.27 16.60 7.92
N HIS A 186 -4.66 17.39 7.02
CA HIS A 186 -3.97 18.63 7.38
C HIS A 186 -4.92 19.75 7.81
N GLU A 187 -6.13 19.81 7.27
CA GLU A 187 -7.18 20.73 7.75
C GLU A 187 -7.59 20.43 9.20
N ARG A 188 -7.66 19.15 9.56
CA ARG A 188 -8.05 18.70 10.91
C ARG A 188 -6.89 18.70 11.90
N HIS A 189 -5.66 18.54 11.41
CA HIS A 189 -4.43 18.54 12.19
C HIS A 189 -3.48 19.63 11.67
N PRO A 190 -3.83 20.92 11.82
CA PRO A 190 -2.99 22.01 11.35
C PRO A 190 -1.63 21.91 12.02
N ILE A 191 -0.57 21.77 11.22
CA ILE A 191 0.80 21.86 11.70
C ILE A 191 0.94 23.23 12.34
N ALA A 192 1.24 23.28 13.64
CA ALA A 192 1.61 24.52 14.30
C ALA A 192 2.84 25.06 13.55
N ARG A 193 2.64 26.08 12.72
CA ARG A 193 3.76 26.78 12.09
C ARG A 193 4.56 27.41 13.24
N GLU A 194 5.75 26.90 13.50
CA GLU A 194 6.70 27.60 14.34
C GLU A 194 6.90 29.01 13.77
N MET A 195 6.64 30.02 14.61
CA MET A 195 6.89 31.43 14.31
C MET A 195 8.37 31.76 14.43
#